data_AF-A0A7C2VI82-F1
#
_entry.id   AF-A0A7C2VI82-F1
#
_cell.length_a   1.000
_cell.length_b   1.000
_cell.length_c   1.000
_cell.angle_alpha   90.00
_cell.angle_beta   90.00
_cell.angle_gamma   90.00
#
_symmetry.space_group_name_H-M   'P 1'
#
loop_
_entity.id
_entity.type
_entity.pdbx_description
1 polymer ?
#
loop_
_entity_poly.entity_id
_entity_poly.type
_entity_poly.pdbx_seq_one_letter_code
_entity_poly.pdbx_strand_id
1 'polypeptide(L)'
;MAPDITRTSSCRSWLTRPSFGSYNGSRERSMPRRGLDRAAVVAAAAALADAEGLEHLTLARLAERLEVRTPSLYNHVGGLKGLRRELAVHGLRELARRLERAAVGKAGDDALVALAHAYRDFARE
;
A
#
# COMPACT_ATOMS: atom_id res chain seq x y z
N MET A 1 -37.26 -62.55 25.05
CA MET A 1 -36.58 -63.24 23.94
C MET A 1 -36.63 -62.30 22.74
N ALA A 2 -35.50 -61.63 22.45
CA ALA A 2 -35.31 -60.68 21.33
C ALA A 2 -35.18 -61.42 19.98
N PRO A 3 -35.13 -60.76 18.80
CA PRO A 3 -34.11 -59.75 18.41
C PRO A 3 -34.78 -58.44 17.93
N ASP A 4 -34.23 -57.23 18.02
CA ASP A 4 -32.91 -56.66 17.77
C ASP A 4 -32.31 -56.94 16.38
N ILE A 5 -32.66 -56.10 15.41
CA ILE A 5 -31.80 -55.80 14.26
C ILE A 5 -31.64 -54.28 14.10
N THR A 6 -30.50 -53.84 14.60
CA THR A 6 -29.74 -52.64 14.27
C THR A 6 -29.59 -52.34 12.77
N ARG A 7 -29.27 -51.05 12.49
CA ARG A 7 -28.65 -50.41 11.29
C ARG A 7 -29.59 -50.08 10.13
N THR A 8 -29.60 -48.87 9.56
CA THR A 8 -28.67 -47.71 9.58
C THR A 8 -29.48 -46.51 9.07
N SER A 9 -29.74 -45.47 9.87
CA SER A 9 -29.03 -44.17 9.87
C SER A 9 -28.93 -43.44 8.52
N SER A 10 -29.67 -42.33 8.36
CA SER A 10 -29.06 -41.06 7.93
C SER A 10 -29.96 -39.85 8.23
N CYS A 11 -29.50 -39.07 9.20
CA CYS A 11 -29.69 -37.64 9.50
C CYS A 11 -30.73 -36.82 8.69
N ARG A 12 -31.78 -36.34 9.37
CA ARG A 12 -31.87 -35.04 10.08
C ARG A 12 -31.85 -33.81 9.15
N SER A 13 -33.02 -33.47 8.59
CA SER A 13 -33.33 -32.12 8.10
C SER A 13 -33.71 -31.23 9.29
N TRP A 14 -32.72 -30.54 9.81
CA TRP A 14 -32.95 -29.34 10.60
C TRP A 14 -33.47 -28.24 9.67
N LEU A 15 -34.59 -27.60 10.04
CA LEU A 15 -34.81 -26.14 9.99
C LEU A 15 -36.32 -25.84 10.09
N THR A 16 -36.86 -26.08 11.28
CA THR A 16 -38.12 -25.51 11.75
C THR A 16 -37.84 -24.27 12.62
N ARG A 17 -38.16 -23.07 12.06
CA ARG A 17 -38.72 -21.86 12.70
C ARG A 17 -38.03 -21.33 14.01
N PRO A 18 -38.63 -20.39 14.78
CA PRO A 18 -38.37 -18.95 14.68
C PRO A 18 -37.95 -18.30 16.03
N SER A 19 -37.42 -17.07 16.00
CA SER A 19 -37.69 -15.97 16.97
C SER A 19 -36.64 -14.87 16.79
N PHE A 20 -37.11 -13.65 16.48
CA PHE A 20 -36.27 -12.49 16.29
C PHE A 20 -35.92 -11.90 17.67
N GLY A 21 -34.79 -12.33 18.22
CA GLY A 21 -34.20 -11.81 19.45
C GLY A 21 -33.29 -10.61 19.17
N SER A 22 -33.52 -9.56 19.94
CA SER A 22 -32.68 -8.36 20.04
C SER A 22 -31.21 -8.70 20.34
N TYR A 23 -30.28 -8.20 19.52
CA TYR A 23 -28.86 -8.13 19.87
C TYR A 23 -28.45 -6.65 19.94
N ASN A 24 -28.32 -6.16 21.18
CA ASN A 24 -27.47 -5.03 21.49
C ASN A 24 -26.01 -5.51 21.36
N GLY A 25 -25.34 -5.07 20.31
CA GLY A 25 -23.94 -5.40 20.03
C GLY A 25 -23.27 -4.18 19.46
N SER A 26 -22.83 -3.30 20.35
CA SER A 26 -21.66 -2.43 20.22
C SER A 26 -20.88 -2.62 18.90
N ARG A 27 -21.25 -1.88 17.85
CA ARG A 27 -20.27 -1.50 16.83
C ARG A 27 -19.45 -0.38 17.42
N GLU A 28 -18.49 -0.83 18.21
CA GLU A 28 -17.24 -0.16 18.47
C GLU A 28 -16.83 0.60 17.21
N ARG A 29 -16.78 1.94 17.36
CA ARG A 29 -16.16 2.81 16.38
C ARG A 29 -14.78 2.25 16.10
N SER A 30 -14.61 1.63 14.93
CA SER A 30 -13.30 1.33 14.37
C SER A 30 -12.63 2.69 14.14
N MET A 31 -11.92 3.15 15.16
CA MET A 31 -10.88 4.17 15.04
C MET A 31 -10.05 3.83 13.79
N PRO A 32 -9.77 4.77 12.88
CA PRO A 32 -8.72 4.54 11.92
C PRO A 32 -7.47 4.37 12.78
N ARG A 33 -6.99 3.13 12.92
CA ARG A 33 -5.64 2.91 13.43
C ARG A 33 -4.80 3.80 12.56
N ARG A 34 -4.12 4.80 13.15
CA ARG A 34 -3.12 5.64 12.47
C ARG A 34 -2.06 4.69 11.93
N GLY A 35 -2.37 4.04 10.81
CA GLY A 35 -1.47 3.19 10.06
C GLY A 35 -0.39 4.09 9.52
N LEU A 36 0.83 3.59 9.47
CA LEU A 36 1.88 4.23 8.69
C LEU A 36 1.29 4.63 7.34
N ASP A 37 1.22 5.93 7.06
CA ASP A 37 0.81 6.36 5.74
C ASP A 37 1.89 5.92 4.76
N ARG A 38 1.54 4.97 3.90
CA ARG A 38 2.44 4.42 2.89
C ARG A 38 2.98 5.54 1.99
N ALA A 39 2.20 6.59 1.74
CA ALA A 39 2.66 7.73 0.98
C ALA A 39 3.74 8.52 1.72
N ALA A 40 3.57 8.78 3.02
CA ALA A 40 4.58 9.42 3.86
C ALA A 40 5.89 8.60 3.93
N VAL A 41 5.78 7.26 4.01
CA VAL A 41 6.96 6.37 4.00
C VAL A 41 7.73 6.49 2.70
N VAL A 42 7.03 6.50 1.56
CA VAL A 42 7.65 6.61 0.24
C VAL A 42 8.24 7.99 0.00
N ALA A 43 7.59 9.06 0.47
CA ALA A 43 8.10 10.42 0.40
C ALA A 43 9.40 10.59 1.23
N ALA A 44 9.44 10.05 2.45
CA ALA A 44 10.65 10.07 3.26
C ALA A 44 11.77 9.21 2.66
N ALA A 45 11.42 8.10 2.02
CA ALA A 45 12.37 7.27 1.29
C ALA A 45 12.95 8.00 0.06
N ALA A 46 12.12 8.74 -0.69
CA ALA A 46 12.58 9.59 -1.79
C ALA A 46 13.56 10.66 -1.31
N ALA A 47 13.19 11.42 -0.27
CA ALA A 47 14.06 12.43 0.32
C ALA A 47 15.36 11.86 0.93
N LEU A 48 15.42 10.56 1.23
CA LEU A 48 16.65 9.89 1.65
C LEU A 48 17.49 9.47 0.44
N ALA A 49 16.83 8.95 -0.61
CA ALA A 49 17.49 8.60 -1.87
C ALA A 49 18.11 9.82 -2.56
N ASP A 50 17.43 10.97 -2.55
CA ASP A 50 17.93 12.20 -3.17
C ASP A 50 19.12 12.79 -2.40
N ALA A 51 19.16 12.60 -1.08
CA ALA A 51 20.23 13.15 -0.22
C ALA A 51 21.48 12.25 -0.15
N GLU A 52 21.29 10.94 -0.10
CA GLU A 52 22.36 9.97 0.20
C GLU A 52 22.56 8.92 -0.92
N GLY A 53 21.69 8.91 -1.93
CA GLY A 53 21.68 7.90 -2.99
C GLY A 53 20.90 6.63 -2.63
N LEU A 54 20.40 5.95 -3.67
CA LEU A 54 19.60 4.71 -3.57
C LEU A 54 20.34 3.53 -2.90
N GLU A 55 21.66 3.54 -2.93
CA GLU A 55 22.52 2.51 -2.34
C GLU A 55 22.48 2.54 -0.80
N HIS A 56 22.31 3.73 -0.22
CA HIS A 56 22.28 3.95 1.23
C HIS A 56 20.88 3.81 1.83
N LEU A 57 19.87 3.56 0.97
CA LEU A 57 18.48 3.44 1.39
C LEU A 57 18.23 2.09 2.08
N THR A 58 18.06 2.14 3.40
CA THR A 58 17.77 0.97 4.24
C THR A 58 16.51 1.18 5.07
N LEU A 59 15.83 0.08 5.42
CA LEU A 59 14.63 0.13 6.25
C LEU A 59 14.90 0.66 7.66
N ALA A 60 16.12 0.45 8.19
CA ALA A 60 16.53 0.95 9.49
C ALA A 60 16.62 2.49 9.49
N ARG A 61 17.32 3.08 8.51
CA ARG A 61 17.41 4.54 8.32
C ARG A 61 16.06 5.18 8.09
N LEU A 62 15.20 4.51 7.33
CA LEU A 62 13.84 5.00 7.09
C LEU A 62 12.98 4.96 8.36
N ALA A 63 13.11 3.91 9.18
CA ALA A 63 12.42 3.80 10.45
C ALA A 63 12.90 4.85 11.46
N GLU A 64 14.21 5.12 11.50
CA GLU A 64 14.80 6.21 12.30
C GLU A 64 14.26 7.57 11.87
N ARG A 65 14.25 7.87 10.56
CA ARG A 65 13.80 9.17 10.03
C ARG A 65 12.30 9.42 10.21
N LEU A 66 11.50 8.36 10.26
CA LEU A 66 10.06 8.44 10.46
C LEU A 66 9.64 8.27 11.92
N GLU A 67 10.58 8.00 12.84
CA GLU A 67 10.35 7.73 14.26
C GLU A 67 9.31 6.61 14.52
N VAL A 68 9.27 5.59 13.66
CA VAL A 68 8.29 4.49 13.74
C VAL A 68 8.93 3.16 14.12
N ARG A 69 8.19 2.33 14.85
CA ARG A 69 8.63 0.98 15.23
C ARG A 69 8.85 0.12 13.98
N THR A 70 10.08 -0.36 13.82
CA THR A 70 10.59 -1.22 12.73
C THR A 70 9.67 -2.40 12.33
N PRO A 71 9.01 -3.10 13.27
CA PRO A 71 8.11 -4.22 12.92
C PRO A 71 6.86 -3.79 12.13
N SER A 72 6.33 -2.59 12.38
CA SER A 72 5.16 -2.08 11.65
C SER A 72 5.52 -1.66 10.22
N LEU A 73 6.74 -1.17 10.03
CA LEU A 73 7.26 -0.75 8.74
C LEU A 73 7.51 -1.96 7.82
N TYR A 74 8.10 -3.04 8.36
CA TYR A 74 8.28 -4.30 7.61
C TYR A 74 6.95 -4.87 7.06
N ASN A 75 5.87 -4.83 7.86
CA ASN A 75 4.55 -5.31 7.44
C ASN A 75 3.85 -4.40 6.41
N HIS A 76 4.23 -3.13 6.30
CA HIS A 76 3.57 -2.16 5.42
C HIS A 76 4.20 -2.04 4.02
N VAL A 77 5.51 -2.18 3.91
CA VAL A 77 6.21 -1.99 2.62
C VAL A 77 6.68 -3.30 1.96
N GLY A 78 6.43 -4.47 2.55
CA GLY A 78 6.85 -5.74 1.95
C GLY A 78 8.38 -5.87 1.87
N GLY A 79 9.08 -5.30 2.85
CA GLY A 79 10.54 -5.23 2.90
C GLY A 79 11.17 -4.22 1.92
N LEU A 80 12.48 -4.33 1.75
CA LEU A 80 13.28 -3.38 0.95
C LEU A 80 12.93 -3.40 -0.54
N LYS A 81 12.60 -4.59 -1.08
CA LYS A 81 12.20 -4.74 -2.49
C LYS A 81 10.87 -4.04 -2.76
N GLY A 82 9.89 -4.19 -1.87
CA GLY A 82 8.60 -3.52 -2.01
C GLY A 82 8.73 -2.00 -1.86
N LEU A 83 9.58 -1.53 -0.94
CA LEU A 83 9.92 -0.11 -0.81
C LEU A 83 10.55 0.45 -2.10
N ARG A 84 11.55 -0.22 -2.67
CA ARG A 84 12.17 0.19 -3.94
C ARG A 84 11.16 0.25 -5.09
N ARG A 85 10.22 -0.68 -5.15
CA ARG A 85 9.14 -0.66 -6.15
C ARG A 85 8.26 0.57 -5.99
N GLU A 86 7.82 0.86 -4.77
CA GLU A 86 6.99 2.03 -4.50
C GLU A 86 7.73 3.34 -4.76
N LEU A 87 9.03 3.39 -4.45
CA LEU A 87 9.89 4.51 -4.77
C LEU A 87 10.03 4.73 -6.28
N ALA A 88 10.23 3.66 -7.06
CA ALA A 88 10.25 3.74 -8.52
C ALA A 88 8.92 4.26 -9.09
N VAL A 89 7.78 3.76 -8.56
CA VAL A 89 6.45 4.24 -8.94
C VAL A 89 6.26 5.72 -8.57
N HIS A 90 6.78 6.15 -7.41
CA HIS A 90 6.73 7.54 -6.99
C HIS A 90 7.53 8.45 -7.92
N GLY A 91 8.77 8.08 -8.24
CA GLY A 91 9.62 8.81 -9.18
C GLY A 91 9.01 8.90 -10.57
N LEU A 92 8.45 7.81 -11.09
CA LEU A 92 7.75 7.82 -12.38
C LEU A 92 6.54 8.76 -12.40
N ARG A 93 5.76 8.79 -11.32
CA ARG A 93 4.64 9.73 -11.19
C ARG A 93 5.11 11.18 -11.13
N GLU A 94 6.24 11.43 -10.48
CA GLU A 94 6.82 12.76 -10.43
C GLU A 94 7.32 13.23 -11.80
N LEU A 95 8.07 12.37 -12.49
CA LEU A 95 8.51 12.61 -13.85
C LEU A 95 7.32 12.88 -14.77
N ALA A 96 6.28 12.05 -14.73
CA ALA A 96 5.06 12.24 -15.53
C ALA A 96 4.45 13.62 -15.29
N ARG A 97 4.29 14.03 -14.03
CA ARG A 97 3.77 15.38 -13.69
C ARG A 97 4.67 16.51 -14.22
N ARG A 98 5.99 16.34 -14.20
CA ARG A 98 6.94 17.35 -14.72
C ARG A 98 6.86 17.44 -16.25
N LEU A 99 6.80 16.31 -16.93
CA LEU A 99 6.63 16.22 -18.38
C LEU A 99 5.30 16.83 -18.83
N GLU A 100 4.20 16.47 -18.18
CA GLU A 100 2.87 17.03 -18.44
C GLU A 100 2.90 18.56 -18.34
N ARG A 101 3.45 19.11 -17.25
CA ARG A 101 3.59 20.57 -17.08
C ARG A 101 4.46 21.20 -18.17
N ALA A 102 5.56 20.55 -18.56
CA ALA A 102 6.46 21.08 -19.58
C ALA A 102 5.81 21.17 -20.97
N ALA A 103 4.85 20.27 -21.26
CA ALA A 103 4.13 20.18 -22.52
C ALA A 103 2.88 21.08 -22.60
N VAL A 104 2.37 21.61 -21.48
CA VAL A 104 1.18 22.48 -21.48
C VAL A 104 1.35 23.64 -22.46
N GLY A 105 0.40 23.79 -23.38
CA GLY A 105 0.36 24.89 -24.34
C GLY A 105 1.37 24.79 -25.49
N LYS A 106 2.08 23.67 -25.63
CA LYS A 106 3.07 23.44 -26.71
C LYS A 106 2.60 22.31 -27.63
N ALA A 107 3.08 22.33 -28.87
CA ALA A 107 2.83 21.29 -29.86
C ALA A 107 4.06 21.07 -30.75
N GLY A 108 4.11 19.94 -31.45
CA GLY A 108 5.19 19.61 -32.37
C GLY A 108 6.58 19.65 -31.72
N ASP A 109 7.54 20.25 -32.42
CA ASP A 109 8.94 20.29 -31.99
C ASP A 109 9.14 21.04 -30.66
N ASP A 110 8.37 22.11 -30.41
CA ASP A 110 8.44 22.88 -29.16
C ASP A 110 8.03 22.02 -27.95
N ALA A 111 7.05 21.13 -28.12
CA ALA A 111 6.66 20.19 -27.07
C ALA A 111 7.74 19.12 -26.85
N LEU A 112 8.34 18.59 -27.92
CA LEU A 112 9.41 17.59 -27.83
C LEU A 112 10.64 18.14 -27.13
N VAL A 113 11.08 19.35 -27.50
CA VAL A 113 12.23 20.02 -26.87
C VAL A 113 11.93 20.28 -25.38
N ALA A 114 10.74 20.76 -25.05
CA ALA A 114 10.35 20.99 -23.66
C ALA A 114 10.33 19.71 -22.81
N LEU A 115 9.81 18.62 -23.35
CA LEU A 115 9.80 17.31 -22.69
C LEU A 115 11.23 16.79 -22.49
N ALA A 116 12.11 16.91 -23.49
CA ALA A 116 13.49 16.49 -23.41
C ALA A 116 14.28 17.26 -22.33
N HIS A 117 14.07 18.58 -22.24
CA HIS A 117 14.64 19.38 -21.17
C HIS A 117 14.14 18.94 -19.80
N ALA A 118 12.82 18.81 -19.63
CA ALA A 118 12.24 18.37 -18.36
C ALA A 118 12.71 16.97 -17.93
N TYR A 119 12.84 16.03 -18.86
CA TYR A 119 13.40 14.71 -18.58
C TYR A 119 14.86 14.78 -18.13
N ARG A 120 15.69 15.54 -18.86
CA ARG A 120 17.13 15.67 -18.56
C ARG A 120 17.36 16.36 -17.21
N ASP A 121 16.55 17.37 -16.90
CA ASP A 121 16.67 18.10 -15.65
C ASP A 121 16.23 17.20 -14.48
N PHE A 122 15.15 16.41 -14.63
CA PHE A 122 14.76 15.39 -13.65
C PHE A 122 15.85 14.33 -13.41
N ALA A 123 16.55 13.90 -14.46
CA ALA A 123 17.60 12.88 -14.35
C ALA A 123 18.92 13.39 -13.74
N ARG A 124 19.06 14.70 -13.52
CA ARG A 124 20.27 15.34 -12.97
C ARG A 124 20.14 15.75 -11.51
N GLU A 125 18.93 15.70 -10.96
CA GLU A 125 18.65 15.82 -9.52
C GLU A 125 19.08 14.55 -8.80
#